data_AF-A0A3A8S2Q1-F1
#
_entry.id   AF-A0A3A8S2Q1-F1
#
_cell.length_a   1.000
_cell.length_b   1.000
_cell.length_c   1.000
_cell.angle_alpha   90.00
_cell.angle_beta   90.00
_cell.angle_gamma   90.00
#
_symmetry.space_group_name_H-M   'P 1'
#
loop_
_entity.id
_entity.type
_entity.pdbx_description
1 polymer ?
#
loop_
_entity_poly.entity_id
_entity_poly.type
_entity_poly.pdbx_seq_one_letter_code
_entity_poly.pdbx_strand_id
1 'polypeptide(L)'
;MKALIAIAMLALPVNPASAGPEAGNPAPVRTEVSRARFIFAWRGVPVGTVTLTLEPGSFTYDSEHLHLRSGHAGMLGRSAVIHVDGRGHITDTDRERSVMPQALWVWRGPPPEGCVEAREELSSPTRIGPHCVTSRGPTRAEGTMLGVAFRATYDREGWLQVLELGDSRFTRATPGERLKPPPELFSDGLPVEGDAPGPLALVAARRDGPRAPSVPRRLEGMTEWTSAAARALSAKVHAAFPDKGPSEADWNRGGEGEAGGCLAHALRYASLAREKGQRVGLVHGLLVVDGGPARPHAWVRVALRGGGTLDLDPTSLDPVRPDTHLALALVPPEGPALEAGERWLSLLRGDFRVVRATRTE
;
A
#
# COMPACT_ATOMS: atom_id res chain seq x y z
N MET A 1 -66.12 -32.21 8.05
CA MET A 1 -66.98 -31.01 8.16
C MET A 1 -66.03 -29.82 8.17
N LYS A 2 -65.91 -29.02 7.09
CA LYS A 2 -66.72 -27.81 6.78
C LYS A 2 -66.90 -27.00 8.07
N ALA A 3 -66.33 -25.80 8.25
CA ALA A 3 -66.56 -24.55 7.51
C ALA A 3 -65.59 -23.48 8.11
N LEU A 4 -64.88 -22.65 7.32
CA LEU A 4 -65.33 -21.37 6.73
C LEU A 4 -65.69 -20.35 7.84
N ILE A 5 -64.95 -19.26 8.05
CA ILE A 5 -65.05 -17.91 7.41
C ILE A 5 -64.70 -16.92 8.54
N ALA A 6 -64.15 -15.71 8.40
CA ALA A 6 -63.42 -15.00 7.36
C ALA A 6 -63.14 -13.57 7.91
N ILE A 7 -62.43 -12.80 7.07
CA ILE A 7 -62.52 -11.34 6.87
C ILE A 7 -61.71 -10.41 7.78
N ALA A 8 -60.72 -9.83 7.10
CA ALA A 8 -59.99 -8.59 7.31
C ALA A 8 -60.81 -7.36 7.76
N MET A 9 -60.15 -6.38 8.39
CA MET A 9 -59.88 -5.05 7.82
C MET A 9 -59.06 -4.16 8.78
N LEU A 10 -57.96 -3.62 8.23
CA LEU A 10 -57.40 -2.26 8.34
C LEU A 10 -57.63 -1.42 9.62
N ALA A 11 -56.53 -1.07 10.29
CA ALA A 11 -56.15 0.32 10.59
C ALA A 11 -54.71 0.39 11.15
N LEU A 12 -53.80 1.08 10.44
CA LEU A 12 -52.68 1.83 11.03
C LEU A 12 -53.19 3.28 11.29
N PRO A 13 -52.50 4.19 12.02
CA PRO A 13 -51.13 4.12 12.58
C PRO A 13 -51.00 4.66 14.02
N VAL A 14 -50.01 4.22 14.80
CA VAL A 14 -49.29 5.12 15.74
C VAL A 14 -47.91 4.52 16.06
N ASN A 15 -46.84 5.28 15.79
CA ASN A 15 -45.53 5.16 16.45
C ASN A 15 -45.47 6.29 17.50
N PRO A 16 -44.59 6.28 18.53
CA PRO A 16 -43.54 5.31 18.88
C PRO A 16 -43.48 4.97 20.40
N ALA A 17 -42.85 3.86 20.79
CA ALA A 17 -42.13 3.76 22.07
C ALA A 17 -41.23 2.52 22.12
N SER A 18 -40.03 2.74 22.65
CA SER A 18 -38.90 1.82 22.79
C SER A 18 -39.18 0.57 23.62
N ALA A 19 -38.66 -0.58 23.17
CA ALA A 19 -38.25 -1.69 24.04
C ALA A 19 -37.18 -2.54 23.31
N GLY A 20 -36.01 -2.71 23.93
CA GLY A 20 -35.09 -3.81 23.61
C GLY A 20 -35.44 -5.06 24.44
N PRO A 21 -34.52 -6.02 24.59
CA PRO A 21 -34.06 -6.97 23.58
C PRO A 21 -34.50 -8.40 23.97
N GLU A 22 -35.06 -9.18 23.05
CA GLU A 22 -35.20 -10.64 23.23
C GLU A 22 -34.26 -11.39 22.31
N ALA A 23 -33.43 -12.20 22.96
CA ALA A 23 -32.57 -13.21 22.38
C ALA A 23 -33.40 -14.29 21.69
N GLY A 24 -32.96 -14.73 20.51
CA GLY A 24 -33.54 -15.91 19.87
C GLY A 24 -33.70 -15.79 18.36
N ASN A 25 -32.62 -15.49 17.65
CA ASN A 25 -32.50 -15.98 16.28
C ASN A 25 -31.03 -16.34 16.04
N PRO A 26 -30.68 -17.60 15.75
CA PRO A 26 -29.35 -17.90 15.24
C PRO A 26 -29.17 -17.08 13.97
N ALA A 27 -28.07 -16.32 13.90
CA ALA A 27 -27.71 -15.61 12.68
C ALA A 27 -27.76 -16.60 11.50
N PRO A 28 -28.40 -16.26 10.37
CA PRO A 28 -28.52 -17.18 9.26
C PRO A 28 -27.15 -17.73 8.87
N VAL A 29 -27.05 -19.05 8.74
CA VAL A 29 -25.85 -19.73 8.24
C VAL A 29 -25.53 -19.15 6.87
N ARG A 30 -24.44 -18.39 6.78
CA ARG A 30 -24.03 -17.71 5.55
C ARG A 30 -23.55 -18.77 4.55
N THR A 31 -24.27 -18.93 3.44
CA THR A 31 -23.94 -19.87 2.35
C THR A 31 -23.13 -19.25 1.22
N GLU A 32 -22.79 -17.96 1.31
CA GLU A 32 -22.10 -17.23 0.24
C GLU A 32 -20.59 -17.14 0.49
N VAL A 33 -19.81 -17.57 -0.50
CA VAL A 33 -18.37 -17.33 -0.56
C VAL A 33 -18.12 -15.85 -0.84
N SER A 34 -17.42 -15.18 0.06
CA SER A 34 -16.93 -13.81 -0.17
C SER A 34 -15.46 -13.86 -0.53
N ARG A 35 -15.06 -13.09 -1.55
CA ARG A 35 -13.64 -12.95 -1.93
C ARG A 35 -13.30 -11.49 -2.21
N ALA A 36 -12.14 -11.06 -1.76
CA ALA A 36 -11.58 -9.75 -2.08
C ALA A 36 -10.08 -9.85 -2.30
N ARG A 37 -9.57 -9.07 -3.25
CA ARG A 37 -8.13 -8.93 -3.49
C ARG A 37 -7.71 -7.50 -3.17
N PHE A 38 -6.56 -7.36 -2.54
CA PHE A 38 -5.95 -6.10 -2.16
C PHE A 38 -4.55 -6.00 -2.73
N ILE A 39 -4.17 -4.80 -3.14
CA ILE A 39 -2.83 -4.43 -3.55
C ILE A 39 -2.11 -3.96 -2.31
N PHE A 40 -1.00 -4.60 -1.99
CA PHE A 40 -0.19 -4.26 -0.84
C PHE A 40 0.97 -3.36 -1.26
N ALA A 41 1.03 -2.18 -0.66
CA ALA A 41 2.12 -1.25 -0.79
C ALA A 41 2.83 -1.05 0.55
N TRP A 42 4.15 -1.06 0.53
CA TRP A 42 5.00 -0.68 1.65
C TRP A 42 5.61 0.68 1.36
N ARG A 43 5.30 1.67 2.20
CA ARG A 43 5.79 3.05 2.04
C ARG A 43 5.62 3.56 0.61
N GLY A 44 4.40 3.39 0.08
CA GLY A 44 4.02 3.83 -1.25
C GLY A 44 4.54 2.97 -2.41
N VAL A 45 5.39 1.98 -2.17
CA VAL A 45 5.86 1.07 -3.23
C VAL A 45 4.95 -0.15 -3.29
N PRO A 46 4.28 -0.46 -4.43
CA PRO A 46 3.50 -1.67 -4.56
C PRO A 46 4.45 -2.88 -4.57
N VAL A 47 4.30 -3.76 -3.59
CA VAL A 47 5.22 -4.90 -3.37
C VAL A 47 4.50 -6.23 -3.26
N GLY A 48 3.17 -6.27 -3.31
CA GLY A 48 2.47 -7.54 -3.42
C GLY A 48 0.97 -7.42 -3.54
N THR A 49 0.31 -8.57 -3.40
CA THR A 49 -1.14 -8.67 -3.29
C THR A 49 -1.53 -9.56 -2.11
N VAL A 50 -2.72 -9.33 -1.60
CA VAL A 50 -3.36 -10.16 -0.58
C VAL A 50 -4.75 -10.54 -1.08
N THR A 51 -5.11 -11.80 -1.00
CA THR A 51 -6.46 -12.28 -1.27
C THR A 51 -7.07 -12.81 0.02
N LEU A 52 -8.27 -12.31 0.34
CA LEU A 52 -9.08 -12.78 1.44
C LEU A 52 -10.24 -13.58 0.88
N THR A 53 -10.46 -14.77 1.42
CA THR A 53 -11.60 -15.62 1.07
C THR A 53 -12.30 -16.03 2.36
N LEU A 54 -13.61 -15.81 2.45
CA LEU A 54 -14.43 -16.37 3.52
C LEU A 54 -15.45 -17.33 2.93
N GLU A 55 -15.42 -18.56 3.43
CA GLU A 55 -16.36 -19.63 3.14
C GLU A 55 -17.06 -20.04 4.45
N PRO A 56 -18.14 -20.83 4.39
CA PRO A 56 -18.75 -21.35 5.61
C PRO A 56 -17.72 -22.16 6.42
N GLY A 57 -17.40 -21.69 7.62
CA GLY A 57 -16.48 -22.38 8.55
C GLY A 57 -14.98 -22.09 8.35
N SER A 58 -14.58 -21.30 7.34
CA SER A 58 -13.18 -21.04 7.06
C SER A 58 -12.90 -19.63 6.53
N PHE A 59 -11.78 -19.08 6.97
CA PHE A 59 -11.20 -17.85 6.47
C PHE A 59 -9.80 -18.14 5.92
N THR A 60 -9.57 -17.79 4.66
CA THR A 60 -8.28 -17.95 4.00
C THR A 60 -7.65 -16.60 3.74
N TYR A 61 -6.38 -16.47 4.12
CA TYR A 61 -5.51 -15.36 3.81
C TYR A 61 -4.39 -15.85 2.91
N ASP A 62 -4.37 -15.39 1.66
CA ASP A 62 -3.29 -15.64 0.72
C ASP A 62 -2.53 -14.35 0.47
N SER A 63 -1.21 -14.40 0.47
CA SER A 63 -0.38 -13.27 0.09
C SER A 63 0.73 -13.64 -0.88
N GLU A 64 0.99 -12.76 -1.82
CA GLU A 64 2.05 -12.87 -2.82
C GLU A 64 2.85 -11.58 -2.80
N HIS A 65 4.14 -11.68 -2.47
CA HIS A 65 5.00 -10.52 -2.31
C HIS A 65 6.25 -10.61 -3.17
N LEU A 66 6.79 -9.45 -3.52
CA LEU A 66 8.15 -9.30 -4.00
C LEU A 66 9.10 -9.92 -2.98
N HIS A 67 9.93 -10.83 -3.46
CA HIS A 67 10.97 -11.47 -2.68
C HIS A 67 12.31 -11.27 -3.37
N LEU A 68 13.31 -10.90 -2.60
CA LEU A 68 14.67 -10.70 -3.08
C LEU A 68 15.52 -11.85 -2.58
N ARG A 69 16.14 -12.59 -3.48
CA ARG A 69 17.11 -13.65 -3.13
C ARG A 69 18.36 -13.50 -3.98
N SER A 70 19.51 -13.28 -3.32
CA SER A 70 20.82 -13.19 -3.99
C SER A 70 20.82 -12.22 -5.18
N GLY A 71 20.27 -11.01 -4.98
CA GLY A 71 20.20 -9.96 -6.02
C GLY A 71 19.12 -10.16 -7.10
N HIS A 72 18.33 -11.23 -7.05
CA HIS A 72 17.26 -11.49 -8.01
C HIS A 72 15.88 -11.22 -7.40
N ALA A 73 15.05 -10.49 -8.14
CA ALA A 73 13.64 -10.30 -7.83
C ALA A 73 12.85 -11.56 -8.20
N GLY A 74 12.02 -12.04 -7.27
CA GLY A 74 11.12 -13.16 -7.43
C GLY A 74 9.84 -12.96 -6.62
N MET A 75 9.05 -14.03 -6.49
CA MET A 75 7.78 -14.03 -5.79
C MET A 75 7.83 -14.97 -4.60
N LEU A 76 7.37 -14.51 -3.44
CA LEU A 76 7.11 -15.36 -2.27
C LEU A 76 5.60 -15.36 -1.99
N GLY A 77 5.00 -16.54 -2.13
CA GLY A 77 3.63 -16.81 -1.72
C GLY A 77 3.56 -17.36 -0.30
N ARG A 78 2.61 -16.89 0.51
CA ARG A 78 2.24 -17.48 1.81
C ARG A 78 0.73 -17.60 1.89
N SER A 79 0.24 -18.63 2.57
CA SER A 79 -1.18 -18.85 2.78
C SER A 79 -1.44 -19.32 4.20
N ALA A 80 -2.55 -18.90 4.78
CA ALA A 80 -3.08 -19.37 6.05
C ALA A 80 -4.57 -19.65 5.90
N VAL A 81 -4.99 -20.85 6.32
CA VAL A 81 -6.40 -21.23 6.44
C VAL A 81 -6.73 -21.28 7.93
N ILE A 82 -7.78 -20.57 8.32
CA ILE A 82 -8.20 -20.40 9.71
C ILE A 82 -9.65 -20.86 9.84
N HIS A 83 -9.91 -21.82 10.73
CA HIS A 83 -11.26 -22.26 11.02
C HIS A 83 -11.99 -21.21 11.85
N VAL A 84 -13.18 -20.80 11.39
CA VAL A 84 -13.96 -19.75 12.05
C VAL A 84 -15.43 -20.15 12.22
N ASP A 85 -16.07 -19.64 13.28
CA ASP A 85 -17.49 -19.81 13.53
C ASP A 85 -18.36 -18.92 12.61
N GLY A 86 -19.69 -19.02 12.73
CA GLY A 86 -20.63 -18.19 11.96
C GLY A 86 -20.54 -16.68 12.26
N ARG A 87 -19.82 -16.28 13.30
CA ARG A 87 -19.54 -14.88 13.67
C ARG A 87 -18.14 -14.42 13.23
N GLY A 88 -17.31 -15.32 12.71
CA GLY A 88 -15.95 -15.05 12.26
C GLY A 88 -14.87 -15.20 13.35
N HIS A 89 -15.19 -15.83 14.49
CA HIS A 89 -14.21 -16.12 15.54
C HIS A 89 -13.50 -17.44 15.27
N ILE A 90 -12.22 -17.49 15.62
CA ILE A 90 -11.37 -18.66 15.46
C ILE A 90 -11.86 -19.80 16.37
N THR A 91 -12.06 -21.00 15.81
CA THR A 91 -12.60 -22.16 16.53
C THR A 91 -11.52 -23.11 17.04
N ASP A 92 -10.29 -22.99 16.54
CA ASP A 92 -9.17 -23.90 16.84
C ASP A 92 -8.29 -23.45 18.01
N THR A 93 -8.76 -22.52 18.84
CA THR A 93 -7.98 -22.00 19.98
C THR A 93 -8.36 -22.68 21.28
N ASP A 94 -7.37 -23.14 22.05
CA ASP A 94 -7.55 -23.64 23.43
C ASP A 94 -7.95 -22.54 24.43
N ARG A 95 -8.14 -21.29 23.97
CA ARG A 95 -8.50 -20.15 24.81
C ARG A 95 -10.02 -20.03 24.89
N GLU A 96 -10.56 -19.81 26.09
CA GLU A 96 -11.97 -19.46 26.32
C GLU A 96 -12.38 -18.12 25.67
N ARG A 97 -11.43 -17.33 25.17
CA ARG A 97 -11.67 -16.00 24.62
C ARG A 97 -11.97 -16.05 23.12
N SER A 98 -12.98 -15.29 22.72
CA SER A 98 -13.35 -15.03 21.33
C SER A 98 -12.22 -14.27 20.62
N VAL A 99 -11.45 -14.95 19.75
CA VAL A 99 -10.37 -14.36 18.94
C VAL A 99 -10.84 -14.26 17.49
N MET A 100 -10.58 -13.14 16.81
CA MET A 100 -10.85 -13.00 15.37
C MET A 100 -9.57 -13.04 14.53
N PRO A 101 -9.60 -13.46 13.26
CA PRO A 101 -8.53 -13.15 12.32
C PRO A 101 -8.45 -11.62 12.12
N GLN A 102 -7.25 -11.05 12.17
CA GLN A 102 -7.01 -9.61 12.05
C GLN A 102 -7.62 -9.00 10.78
N ALA A 103 -7.37 -9.60 9.63
CA ALA A 103 -7.88 -9.13 8.34
C ALA A 103 -9.39 -9.31 8.23
N LEU A 104 -9.94 -10.42 8.76
CA LEU A 104 -11.40 -10.63 8.76
C LEU A 104 -12.13 -9.59 9.61
N TRP A 105 -11.54 -9.22 10.76
CA TRP A 105 -12.10 -8.22 11.68
C TRP A 105 -12.34 -6.86 11.00
N VAL A 106 -11.42 -6.39 10.16
CA VAL A 106 -11.54 -5.11 9.44
C VAL A 106 -12.10 -5.19 8.03
N TRP A 107 -12.30 -6.38 7.48
CA TRP A 107 -12.76 -6.51 6.09
C TRP A 107 -14.23 -6.12 5.92
N ARG A 108 -15.07 -6.36 6.94
CA ARG A 108 -16.53 -6.31 6.85
C ARG A 108 -17.15 -5.23 7.73
N GLY A 109 -17.01 -4.00 7.26
CA GLY A 109 -17.59 -2.81 7.85
C GLY A 109 -16.65 -2.14 8.84
N PRO A 110 -16.82 -0.84 9.09
CA PRO A 110 -16.10 -0.18 10.18
C PRO A 110 -16.41 -0.93 11.50
N PRO A 111 -15.40 -1.52 12.17
CA PRO A 111 -15.64 -2.27 13.40
C PRO A 111 -16.19 -1.34 14.49
N PRO A 112 -16.97 -1.87 15.45
CA PRO A 112 -17.48 -1.07 16.55
C PRO A 112 -16.33 -0.49 17.39
N GLU A 113 -16.58 0.66 18.04
CA GLU A 113 -15.63 1.25 18.99
C GLU A 113 -15.39 0.30 20.17
N GLY A 114 -14.15 0.28 20.66
CA GLY A 114 -13.69 -0.68 21.67
C GLY A 114 -12.63 -1.64 21.13
N CYS A 115 -12.25 -2.62 21.95
CA CYS A 115 -11.17 -3.55 21.65
C CYS A 115 -11.66 -4.99 21.54
N VAL A 116 -11.08 -5.73 20.60
CA VAL A 116 -11.20 -7.18 20.48
C VAL A 116 -9.82 -7.83 20.54
N GLU A 117 -9.76 -9.12 20.87
CA GLU A 117 -8.56 -9.93 20.64
C GLU A 117 -8.57 -10.41 19.19
N ALA A 118 -7.48 -10.19 18.46
CA ALA A 118 -7.31 -10.77 17.13
C ALA A 118 -5.90 -11.31 16.90
N ARG A 119 -5.82 -12.26 15.97
CA ARG A 119 -4.61 -13.01 15.59
C ARG A 119 -4.14 -12.55 14.21
N GLU A 120 -2.86 -12.24 14.08
CA GLU A 120 -2.23 -12.04 12.77
C GLU A 120 -2.12 -13.39 12.04
N GLU A 121 -2.47 -13.40 10.75
CA GLU A 121 -2.70 -14.64 9.98
C GLU A 121 -1.41 -15.44 9.72
N LEU A 122 -0.34 -14.76 9.32
CA LEU A 122 0.89 -15.42 8.84
C LEU A 122 1.95 -15.66 9.93
N SER A 123 1.81 -15.04 11.09
CA SER A 123 2.67 -15.22 12.27
C SER A 123 2.12 -16.26 13.25
N SER A 124 1.12 -17.03 12.81
CA SER A 124 0.38 -17.98 13.64
C SER A 124 1.29 -19.07 14.23
N PRO A 125 1.06 -19.52 15.49
CA PRO A 125 -0.01 -19.09 16.40
C PRO A 125 0.39 -17.99 17.40
N THR A 126 1.58 -17.39 17.27
CA THR A 126 2.20 -16.70 18.43
C THR A 126 1.77 -15.24 18.61
N ARG A 127 1.27 -14.57 17.57
CA ARG A 127 0.94 -13.14 17.64
C ARG A 127 -0.56 -12.89 17.74
N ILE A 128 -1.04 -12.83 18.98
CA ILE A 128 -2.41 -12.47 19.36
C ILE A 128 -2.34 -11.23 20.25
N GLY A 129 -3.26 -10.30 20.08
CA GLY A 129 -3.36 -9.15 20.96
C GLY A 129 -4.48 -8.18 20.61
N PRO A 130 -4.53 -7.04 21.32
CA PRO A 130 -5.65 -6.10 21.22
C PRO A 130 -5.68 -5.39 19.87
N HIS A 131 -6.89 -5.30 19.34
CA HIS A 131 -7.26 -4.54 18.16
C HIS A 131 -8.38 -3.60 18.55
N CYS A 132 -8.09 -2.30 18.57
CA CYS A 132 -8.95 -1.30 19.18
C CYS A 132 -9.38 -0.28 18.13
N VAL A 133 -10.68 0.05 18.08
CA VAL A 133 -11.20 1.21 17.36
C VAL A 133 -11.39 2.35 18.35
N THR A 134 -10.76 3.49 18.07
CA THR A 134 -10.85 4.71 18.89
C THR A 134 -11.71 5.79 18.26
N SER A 135 -11.96 5.70 16.94
CA SER A 135 -12.86 6.60 16.25
C SER A 135 -13.53 5.89 15.07
N ARG A 136 -14.84 6.05 14.95
CA ARG A 136 -15.63 5.48 13.86
C ARG A 136 -16.51 6.51 13.17
N GLY A 137 -16.64 6.37 11.86
CA GLY A 137 -17.69 7.00 11.07
C GLY A 137 -18.42 5.98 10.19
N PRO A 138 -19.38 6.43 9.35
CA PRO A 138 -20.16 5.53 8.50
C PRO A 138 -19.32 4.71 7.53
N THR A 139 -18.25 5.30 7.01
CA THR A 139 -17.35 4.69 5.99
C THR A 139 -15.89 4.73 6.41
N ARG A 140 -15.60 4.93 7.71
CA ARG A 140 -14.24 5.05 8.21
C ARG A 140 -14.08 4.47 9.61
N ALA A 141 -12.90 3.95 9.92
CA ALA A 141 -12.48 3.57 11.26
C ALA A 141 -11.00 3.90 11.48
N GLU A 142 -10.66 4.35 12.67
CA GLU A 142 -9.28 4.59 13.11
C GLU A 142 -9.05 3.95 14.48
N GLY A 143 -7.82 3.51 14.72
CA GLY A 143 -7.45 2.89 15.98
C GLY A 143 -6.10 2.19 15.93
N THR A 144 -5.96 1.06 16.60
CA THR A 144 -4.72 0.26 16.64
C THR A 144 -4.96 -1.22 16.36
N MET A 145 -4.01 -1.86 15.69
CA MET A 145 -3.90 -3.32 15.54
C MET A 145 -2.57 -3.75 16.11
N LEU A 146 -2.57 -4.54 17.20
CA LEU A 146 -1.34 -4.97 17.88
C LEU A 146 -0.41 -3.80 18.23
N GLY A 147 -0.99 -2.69 18.66
CA GLY A 147 -0.26 -1.45 19.00
C GLY A 147 0.17 -0.59 17.82
N VAL A 148 -0.08 -0.99 16.58
CA VAL A 148 0.22 -0.21 15.37
C VAL A 148 -1.02 0.58 14.97
N ALA A 149 -0.87 1.89 14.76
CA ALA A 149 -1.98 2.73 14.32
C ALA A 149 -2.51 2.30 12.94
N PHE A 150 -3.84 2.28 12.80
CA PHE A 150 -4.50 2.00 11.54
C PHE A 150 -5.57 3.04 11.19
N ARG A 151 -5.81 3.17 9.88
CA ARG A 151 -6.95 3.90 9.31
C ARG A 151 -7.57 3.05 8.21
N ALA A 152 -8.88 2.91 8.22
CA ALA A 152 -9.61 2.13 7.25
C ALA A 152 -10.74 2.95 6.62
N THR A 153 -10.90 2.81 5.30
CA THR A 153 -12.03 3.38 4.56
C THR A 153 -12.84 2.27 3.91
N TYR A 154 -14.15 2.48 3.85
CA TYR A 154 -15.13 1.49 3.41
C TYR A 154 -16.03 2.09 2.32
N ASP A 155 -16.56 1.24 1.44
CA ASP A 155 -17.66 1.65 0.55
C ASP A 155 -19.00 1.74 1.31
N ARG A 156 -20.07 2.07 0.58
CA ARG A 156 -21.40 2.25 1.18
C ARG A 156 -21.99 0.94 1.66
N GLU A 157 -21.56 -0.17 1.07
CA GLU A 157 -21.93 -1.54 1.41
C GLU A 157 -21.11 -2.07 2.60
N GLY A 158 -20.16 -1.29 3.10
CA GLY A 158 -19.33 -1.62 4.25
C GLY A 158 -18.15 -2.52 3.91
N TRP A 159 -17.77 -2.69 2.66
CA TRP A 159 -16.54 -3.42 2.33
C TRP A 159 -15.33 -2.53 2.44
N LEU A 160 -14.26 -3.07 3.04
CA LEU A 160 -12.97 -2.40 3.13
C LEU A 160 -12.45 -2.04 1.73
N GLN A 161 -12.15 -0.76 1.53
CA GLN A 161 -11.58 -0.20 0.29
C GLN A 161 -10.10 0.12 0.47
N VAL A 162 -9.73 0.72 1.59
CA VAL A 162 -8.33 1.02 1.93
C VAL A 162 -8.09 0.70 3.40
N LEU A 163 -6.96 0.07 3.70
CA LEU A 163 -6.40 -0.06 5.04
C LEU A 163 -4.99 0.49 5.06
N GLU A 164 -4.74 1.49 5.88
CA GLU A 164 -3.42 1.96 6.27
C GLU A 164 -3.08 1.35 7.64
N LEU A 165 -1.92 0.71 7.78
CA LEU A 165 -1.46 0.09 9.01
C LEU A 165 0.04 0.34 9.16
N GLY A 166 0.41 1.35 9.96
CA GLY A 166 1.78 1.83 10.04
C GLY A 166 2.31 2.28 8.68
N ASP A 167 3.37 1.62 8.20
CA ASP A 167 4.02 1.90 6.91
C ASP A 167 3.38 1.10 5.74
N SER A 168 2.40 0.23 6.04
CA SER A 168 1.67 -0.60 5.07
C SER A 168 0.38 0.07 4.59
N ARG A 169 0.06 -0.11 3.31
CA ARG A 169 -1.24 0.24 2.73
C ARG A 169 -1.78 -0.92 1.91
N PHE A 170 -3.04 -1.27 2.13
CA PHE A 170 -3.80 -2.24 1.35
C PHE A 170 -4.90 -1.51 0.62
N THR A 171 -4.97 -1.62 -0.70
CA THR A 171 -6.02 -1.00 -1.52
C THR A 171 -6.80 -2.07 -2.27
N ARG A 172 -8.12 -2.10 -2.14
CA ARG A 172 -8.96 -3.09 -2.81
C ARG A 172 -8.78 -2.99 -4.32
N ALA A 173 -8.50 -4.13 -4.95
CA ALA A 173 -8.51 -4.25 -6.40
C ALA A 173 -9.96 -4.42 -6.88
N THR A 174 -10.30 -3.75 -7.97
CA THR A 174 -11.58 -3.93 -8.65
C THR A 174 -11.69 -5.37 -9.20
N PRO A 175 -12.90 -5.97 -9.24
CA PRO A 175 -13.09 -7.28 -9.82
C PRO A 175 -12.58 -7.33 -11.28
N GLY A 176 -11.72 -8.30 -11.59
CA GLY A 176 -11.16 -8.46 -12.94
C GLY A 176 -9.99 -7.54 -13.28
N GLU A 177 -9.56 -6.65 -12.37
CA GLU A 177 -8.37 -5.81 -12.56
C GLU A 177 -7.15 -6.68 -12.86
N ARG A 178 -6.48 -6.47 -13.98
CA ARG A 178 -5.19 -7.14 -14.25
C ARG A 178 -4.08 -6.23 -13.78
N LEU A 179 -3.61 -6.47 -12.56
CA LEU A 179 -2.38 -5.88 -12.08
C LEU A 179 -1.25 -6.79 -12.52
N LYS A 180 -0.23 -6.24 -13.18
CA LYS A 180 1.04 -6.96 -13.29
C LYS A 180 1.52 -7.23 -11.86
N PRO A 181 1.69 -8.49 -11.44
CA PRO A 181 2.14 -8.76 -10.08
C PRO A 181 3.48 -8.04 -9.87
N PRO A 182 3.68 -7.35 -8.73
CA PRO A 182 4.86 -6.51 -8.51
C PRO A 182 6.22 -7.16 -8.85
N PRO A 183 6.48 -8.48 -8.63
CA PRO A 183 7.71 -9.11 -9.09
C PRO A 183 8.06 -8.85 -10.56
N GLU A 184 7.08 -8.91 -11.46
CA GLU A 184 7.26 -8.65 -12.90
C GLU A 184 7.49 -7.16 -13.19
N LEU A 185 6.94 -6.25 -12.38
CA LEU A 185 7.23 -4.82 -12.50
C LEU A 185 8.71 -4.54 -12.24
N PHE A 186 9.31 -5.21 -11.24
CA PHE A 186 10.72 -5.01 -10.90
C PHE A 186 11.67 -5.72 -11.87
N SER A 187 11.29 -6.88 -12.43
CA SER A 187 12.11 -7.59 -13.43
C SER A 187 11.98 -6.99 -14.84
N ASP A 188 10.74 -6.90 -15.33
CA ASP A 188 10.43 -6.64 -16.74
C ASP A 188 10.22 -5.15 -17.00
N GLY A 189 9.87 -4.39 -15.97
CA GLY A 189 9.57 -2.97 -16.08
C GLY A 189 8.31 -2.67 -16.89
N LEU A 190 8.12 -1.38 -17.17
CA LEU A 190 7.03 -0.87 -17.98
C LEU A 190 7.54 -0.55 -19.39
N PRO A 191 6.74 -0.81 -20.43
CA PRO A 191 7.11 -0.40 -21.78
C PRO A 191 7.20 1.14 -21.86
N VAL A 192 8.18 1.62 -22.61
CA VAL A 192 8.34 3.04 -22.95
C VAL A 192 7.98 3.20 -24.42
N GLU A 193 6.95 3.99 -24.70
CA GLU A 193 6.53 4.24 -26.07
C GLU A 193 7.26 5.44 -26.69
N GLY A 194 7.44 5.39 -28.01
CA GLY A 194 8.07 6.46 -28.78
C GLY A 194 9.55 6.19 -29.04
N ASP A 195 9.93 6.28 -30.32
CA ASP A 195 11.28 5.96 -30.80
C ASP A 195 12.22 7.17 -30.80
N ALA A 196 11.67 8.37 -30.61
CA ALA A 196 12.43 9.61 -30.66
C ALA A 196 13.16 9.89 -29.33
N PRO A 197 14.43 10.34 -29.36
CA PRO A 197 15.11 10.82 -28.17
C PRO A 197 14.34 12.01 -27.54
N GLY A 198 14.08 11.93 -26.24
CA GLY A 198 13.32 12.95 -25.53
C GLY A 198 13.13 12.64 -24.05
N PRO A 199 12.69 13.63 -23.25
CA PRO A 199 12.37 13.41 -21.85
C PRO A 199 11.25 12.38 -21.70
N LEU A 200 11.32 11.61 -20.62
CA LEU A 200 10.25 10.70 -20.24
C LEU A 200 9.05 11.51 -19.71
N ALA A 201 7.85 11.04 -20.02
CA ALA A 201 6.61 11.63 -19.54
C ALA A 201 5.57 10.56 -19.23
N LEU A 202 4.64 10.89 -18.33
CA LEU A 202 3.38 10.17 -18.16
C LEU A 202 2.31 10.85 -18.99
N VAL A 203 1.67 10.09 -19.87
CA VAL A 203 0.49 10.53 -20.63
C VAL A 203 -0.69 9.65 -20.27
N ALA A 204 -1.89 10.22 -20.35
CA ALA A 204 -3.11 9.44 -20.16
C ALA A 204 -3.15 8.28 -21.17
N ALA A 205 -3.58 7.10 -20.71
CA ALA A 205 -3.74 5.95 -21.59
C ALA A 205 -4.86 6.15 -22.62
N ARG A 206 -5.87 6.95 -22.27
CA ARG A 206 -6.98 7.35 -23.15
C ARG A 206 -6.86 8.82 -23.49
N ARG A 207 -7.26 9.18 -24.71
CA ARG A 207 -7.23 10.57 -25.22
C ARG A 207 -7.97 11.55 -24.31
N ASP A 208 -9.11 11.13 -23.76
CA ASP A 208 -9.94 11.94 -22.85
C ASP A 208 -9.68 11.64 -21.37
N GLY A 209 -8.54 10.99 -21.06
CA GLY A 209 -8.16 10.66 -19.69
C GLY A 209 -7.62 11.88 -18.92
N PRO A 210 -7.50 11.77 -17.59
CA PRO A 210 -6.97 12.85 -16.77
C PRO A 210 -5.50 13.13 -17.11
N ARG A 211 -5.08 14.39 -17.01
CA ARG A 211 -3.66 14.74 -17.12
C ARG A 211 -2.89 14.12 -15.95
N ALA A 212 -1.68 13.63 -16.23
CA ALA A 212 -0.81 13.11 -15.19
C ALA A 212 -0.54 14.19 -14.12
N PRO A 213 -0.72 13.87 -12.82
CA PRO A 213 -0.45 14.81 -11.74
C PRO A 213 1.00 15.26 -11.75
N SER A 214 1.26 16.56 -11.61
CA SER A 214 2.63 17.08 -11.55
C SER A 214 3.32 16.65 -10.25
N VAL A 215 4.60 16.29 -10.32
CA VAL A 215 5.42 16.07 -9.13
C VAL A 215 5.90 17.44 -8.62
N PRO A 216 5.68 17.78 -7.34
CA PRO A 216 6.14 19.06 -6.82
C PRO A 216 7.66 19.19 -6.95
N ARG A 217 8.13 20.41 -7.22
CA ARG A 217 9.58 20.67 -7.31
C ARG A 217 10.25 20.53 -5.96
N ARG A 218 9.60 20.94 -4.86
CA ARG A 218 10.15 20.94 -3.50
C ARG A 218 9.04 20.61 -2.50
N LEU A 219 9.36 19.87 -1.45
CA LEU A 219 8.47 19.66 -0.31
C LEU A 219 8.60 20.81 0.68
N GLU A 220 7.51 21.10 1.37
CA GLU A 220 7.53 21.98 2.53
C GLU A 220 8.52 21.45 3.58
N GLY A 221 9.29 22.34 4.19
CA GLY A 221 10.25 21.98 5.24
C GLY A 221 11.60 21.43 4.76
N MET A 222 11.81 21.17 3.46
CA MET A 222 13.14 20.83 2.94
C MET A 222 14.16 21.93 3.27
N THR A 223 15.33 21.55 3.77
CA THR A 223 16.40 22.47 4.14
C THR A 223 17.38 22.67 2.99
N GLU A 224 18.03 23.82 2.93
CA GLU A 224 18.90 24.19 1.80
C GLU A 224 20.34 23.71 1.97
N TRP A 225 20.85 23.10 0.90
CA TRP A 225 22.18 22.53 0.79
C TRP A 225 23.06 23.30 -0.19
N THR A 226 24.38 23.21 -0.02
CA THR A 226 25.28 23.43 -1.14
C THR A 226 25.32 22.17 -2.02
N SER A 227 25.40 22.35 -3.34
CA SER A 227 25.54 21.24 -4.30
C SER A 227 26.70 20.30 -3.93
N ALA A 228 27.84 20.87 -3.52
CA ALA A 228 29.02 20.12 -3.11
C ALA A 228 28.75 19.22 -1.88
N ALA A 229 28.10 19.74 -0.84
CA ALA A 229 27.81 18.95 0.37
C ALA A 229 26.82 17.82 0.08
N ALA A 230 25.81 18.07 -0.76
CA ALA A 230 24.82 17.06 -1.13
C ALA A 230 25.46 15.93 -1.94
N ARG A 231 26.29 16.27 -2.93
CA ARG A 231 27.06 15.29 -3.72
C ARG A 231 28.05 14.49 -2.88
N ALA A 232 28.72 15.14 -1.92
CA ALA A 232 29.64 14.46 -1.01
C ALA A 232 28.91 13.42 -0.13
N LEU A 233 27.70 13.73 0.34
CA LEU A 233 26.89 12.75 1.05
C LEU A 233 26.46 11.60 0.13
N SER A 234 26.08 11.89 -1.11
CA SER A 234 25.72 10.88 -2.11
C SER A 234 26.86 9.90 -2.34
N ALA A 235 28.08 10.41 -2.53
CA ALA A 235 29.28 9.57 -2.69
C ALA A 235 29.59 8.75 -1.44
N LYS A 236 29.40 9.31 -0.23
CA LYS A 236 29.55 8.57 1.03
C LYS A 236 28.56 7.42 1.14
N VAL A 237 27.30 7.65 0.79
CA VAL A 237 26.26 6.60 0.82
C VAL A 237 26.57 5.51 -0.20
N HIS A 238 26.95 5.91 -1.42
CA HIS A 238 27.40 4.96 -2.44
C HIS A 238 28.56 4.09 -1.92
N ALA A 239 29.59 4.67 -1.32
CA ALA A 239 30.71 3.88 -0.80
C ALA A 239 30.32 2.91 0.35
N ALA A 240 29.19 3.15 1.03
CA ALA A 240 28.76 2.37 2.18
C ALA A 240 28.04 1.05 1.83
N PHE A 241 27.71 0.83 0.56
CA PHE A 241 27.10 -0.41 0.07
C PHE A 241 28.02 -1.05 -0.98
N PRO A 242 28.92 -1.96 -0.63
CA PRO A 242 29.73 -2.68 -1.62
C PRO A 242 28.89 -3.41 -2.68
N ASP A 243 27.73 -3.96 -2.28
CA ASP A 243 26.76 -4.57 -3.19
C ASP A 243 25.56 -3.63 -3.42
N LYS A 244 25.29 -3.35 -4.71
CA LYS A 244 24.18 -2.47 -5.17
C LYS A 244 22.89 -3.24 -5.45
N GLY A 245 22.92 -4.56 -5.29
CA GLY A 245 21.77 -5.41 -5.43
C GLY A 245 20.71 -5.12 -4.37
N PRO A 246 19.41 -5.26 -4.71
CA PRO A 246 18.32 -5.15 -3.75
C PRO A 246 18.50 -6.13 -2.56
N SER A 247 18.19 -5.68 -1.35
CA SER A 247 18.35 -6.46 -0.11
C SER A 247 17.25 -6.14 0.93
N GLU A 248 17.36 -6.71 2.14
CA GLU A 248 16.51 -6.33 3.28
C GLU A 248 16.64 -4.84 3.64
N ALA A 249 17.78 -4.20 3.35
CA ALA A 249 18.02 -2.80 3.63
C ALA A 249 17.03 -1.88 2.90
N ASP A 250 16.50 -2.27 1.73
CA ASP A 250 15.50 -1.51 1.00
C ASP A 250 14.18 -1.38 1.77
N TRP A 251 13.93 -2.27 2.72
CA TRP A 251 12.68 -2.34 3.49
C TRP A 251 12.84 -1.83 4.92
N ASN A 252 14.07 -1.55 5.35
CA ASN A 252 14.41 -0.98 6.65
C ASN A 252 14.26 0.55 6.66
N ARG A 253 13.83 1.13 7.79
CA ARG A 253 13.56 2.59 7.90
C ARG A 253 14.77 3.47 7.56
N GLY A 254 15.98 3.03 7.90
CA GLY A 254 17.23 3.78 7.72
C GLY A 254 18.06 3.38 6.50
N GLY A 255 17.65 2.36 5.73
CA GLY A 255 18.53 1.79 4.70
C GLY A 255 19.80 1.17 5.30
N GLU A 256 19.71 0.56 6.47
CA GLU A 256 20.86 -0.04 7.15
C GLU A 256 21.19 -1.41 6.54
N GLY A 257 22.46 -1.62 6.21
CA GLY A 257 22.98 -2.86 5.61
C GLY A 257 24.30 -2.65 4.85
N GLU A 258 24.91 -3.76 4.45
CA GLU A 258 26.11 -3.78 3.58
C GLU A 258 25.76 -3.98 2.09
N ALA A 259 24.57 -4.51 1.81
CA ALA A 259 23.99 -4.60 0.47
C ALA A 259 22.68 -3.80 0.44
N GLY A 260 22.32 -3.22 -0.70
CA GLY A 260 21.04 -2.54 -0.85
C GLY A 260 20.84 -1.92 -2.22
N GLY A 261 19.60 -1.93 -2.69
CA GLY A 261 19.19 -1.30 -3.93
C GLY A 261 19.01 0.21 -3.81
N CYS A 262 18.29 0.76 -4.78
CA CYS A 262 18.07 2.20 -4.88
C CYS A 262 17.29 2.80 -3.70
N LEU A 263 16.33 2.05 -3.15
CA LEU A 263 15.53 2.51 -2.02
C LEU A 263 16.39 2.54 -0.74
N ALA A 264 17.20 1.52 -0.49
CA ALA A 264 18.14 1.50 0.62
C ALA A 264 19.11 2.70 0.56
N HIS A 265 19.67 2.99 -0.61
CA HIS A 265 20.57 4.13 -0.80
C HIS A 265 19.85 5.47 -0.56
N ALA A 266 18.64 5.66 -1.10
CA ALA A 266 17.87 6.89 -0.89
C ALA A 266 17.48 7.09 0.59
N LEU A 267 17.09 6.02 1.28
CA LEU A 267 16.75 6.06 2.71
C LEU A 267 17.96 6.33 3.59
N ARG A 268 19.10 5.71 3.30
CA ARG A 268 20.35 5.96 4.03
C ARG A 268 20.83 7.39 3.85
N TYR A 269 20.71 7.94 2.64
CA TYR A 269 20.98 9.35 2.40
C TYR A 269 20.09 10.24 3.26
N ALA A 270 18.78 9.98 3.29
CA ALA A 270 17.84 10.75 4.08
C ALA A 270 18.13 10.66 5.59
N SER A 271 18.46 9.47 6.10
CA SER A 271 18.81 9.28 7.52
C SER A 271 20.07 10.09 7.90
N LEU A 272 21.14 9.95 7.13
CA LEU A 272 22.40 10.68 7.37
C LEU A 272 22.26 12.19 7.18
N ALA A 273 21.38 12.64 6.27
CA ALA A 273 21.02 14.04 6.13
C ALA A 273 20.34 14.55 7.41
N ARG A 274 19.36 13.79 7.94
CA ARG A 274 18.61 14.16 9.14
C ARG A 274 19.50 14.26 10.38
N GLU A 275 20.46 13.35 10.54
CA GLU A 275 21.48 13.43 11.61
C GLU A 275 22.27 14.75 11.58
N LYS A 276 22.39 15.37 10.41
CA LYS A 276 23.04 16.67 10.22
C LYS A 276 22.06 17.85 10.28
N GLY A 277 20.84 17.62 10.77
CA GLY A 277 19.77 18.63 10.83
C GLY A 277 19.20 19.01 9.46
N GLN A 278 19.38 18.17 8.44
CA GLN A 278 18.94 18.44 7.08
C GLN A 278 17.73 17.60 6.68
N ARG A 279 16.77 18.20 5.98
CA ARG A 279 15.57 17.54 5.47
C ARG A 279 15.57 17.54 3.94
N VAL A 280 15.37 16.35 3.38
CA VAL A 280 15.41 16.08 1.94
C VAL A 280 14.14 15.36 1.52
N GLY A 281 13.84 15.33 0.23
CA GLY A 281 12.73 14.54 -0.30
C GLY A 281 13.23 13.24 -0.92
N LEU A 282 12.44 12.18 -0.75
CA LEU A 282 12.64 10.91 -1.47
C LEU A 282 11.78 10.93 -2.72
N VAL A 283 12.38 10.62 -3.86
CA VAL A 283 11.67 10.54 -5.14
C VAL A 283 11.45 9.06 -5.47
N HIS A 284 10.18 8.68 -5.59
CA HIS A 284 9.81 7.42 -6.24
C HIS A 284 9.60 7.68 -7.72
N GLY A 285 10.21 6.88 -8.57
CA GLY A 285 10.11 7.08 -10.00
C GLY A 285 10.45 5.86 -10.82
N LEU A 286 10.73 6.12 -12.09
CA LEU A 286 11.16 5.14 -13.06
C LEU A 286 12.53 5.50 -13.62
N LEU A 287 13.34 4.49 -13.89
CA LEU A 287 14.63 4.58 -14.56
C LEU A 287 14.60 3.77 -15.86
N VAL A 288 15.07 4.38 -16.94
CA VAL A 288 15.29 3.74 -18.23
C VAL A 288 16.80 3.73 -18.49
N VAL A 289 17.35 2.53 -18.64
CA VAL A 289 18.75 2.30 -18.98
C VAL A 289 18.82 1.75 -20.40
N ASP A 290 19.70 2.31 -21.23
CA ASP A 290 20.01 1.87 -22.59
C ASP A 290 18.78 1.65 -23.50
N GLY A 291 17.75 2.50 -23.34
CA GLY A 291 16.52 2.41 -24.14
C GLY A 291 15.60 1.24 -23.77
N GLY A 292 15.91 0.51 -22.69
CA GLY A 292 15.09 -0.58 -22.19
C GLY A 292 13.78 -0.14 -21.52
N PRO A 293 13.07 -1.07 -20.86
CA PRO A 293 11.85 -0.75 -20.14
C PRO A 293 12.13 0.16 -18.94
N ALA A 294 11.11 0.93 -18.56
CA ALA A 294 11.13 1.80 -17.40
C ALA A 294 10.92 0.98 -16.12
N ARG A 295 11.96 0.86 -15.30
CA ARG A 295 11.93 0.07 -14.05
C ARG A 295 11.76 0.96 -12.82
N PRO A 296 11.11 0.47 -11.75
CA PRO A 296 11.05 1.20 -10.49
C PRO A 296 12.43 1.61 -10.00
N HIS A 297 12.56 2.88 -9.61
CA HIS A 297 13.79 3.44 -9.06
C HIS A 297 13.48 4.46 -7.97
N ALA A 298 14.44 4.67 -7.08
CA ALA A 298 14.35 5.66 -6.01
C ALA A 298 15.63 6.48 -5.93
N TRP A 299 15.47 7.79 -5.72
CA TRP A 299 16.60 8.72 -5.57
C TRP A 299 16.22 9.85 -4.61
N VAL A 300 17.14 10.79 -4.37
CA VAL A 300 16.89 11.91 -3.45
C VAL A 300 16.84 13.23 -4.18
N ARG A 301 15.95 14.11 -3.72
CA ARG A 301 15.89 15.51 -4.11
C ARG A 301 16.29 16.39 -2.93
N VAL A 302 17.21 17.32 -3.16
CA VAL A 302 17.63 18.32 -2.17
C VAL A 302 17.25 19.72 -2.64
N ALA A 303 16.96 20.62 -1.69
CA ALA A 303 16.84 22.04 -1.99
C ALA A 303 18.22 22.68 -1.98
N LEU A 304 18.48 23.59 -2.92
CA LEU A 304 19.78 24.26 -3.03
C LEU A 304 19.75 25.66 -2.42
N ARG A 305 20.87 26.05 -1.80
CA ARG A 305 21.14 27.46 -1.44
C ARG A 305 21.20 28.28 -2.72
N GLY A 306 20.49 29.42 -2.73
CA GLY A 306 20.34 30.24 -3.94
C GLY A 306 19.15 29.85 -4.83
N GLY A 307 18.33 28.89 -4.38
CA GLY A 307 17.09 28.49 -5.04
C GLY A 307 17.23 27.26 -5.93
N GLY A 308 16.08 26.65 -6.25
CA GLY A 308 16.01 25.43 -7.05
C GLY A 308 16.27 24.16 -6.24
N THR A 309 16.41 23.05 -6.98
CA THR A 309 16.60 21.70 -6.43
C THR A 309 17.62 20.92 -7.22
N LEU A 310 18.19 19.90 -6.59
CA LEU A 310 19.10 18.95 -7.22
C LEU A 310 18.64 17.54 -6.92
N ASP A 311 18.52 16.73 -7.97
CA ASP A 311 18.31 15.29 -7.85
C ASP A 311 19.65 14.56 -7.87
N LEU A 312 19.79 13.60 -6.97
CA LEU A 312 20.99 12.78 -6.79
C LEU A 312 20.58 11.32 -6.70
N ASP A 313 21.22 10.46 -7.49
CA ASP A 313 21.11 9.01 -7.37
C ASP A 313 22.32 8.47 -6.58
N PRO A 314 22.19 8.23 -5.27
CA PRO A 314 23.28 7.66 -4.46
C PRO A 314 23.61 6.20 -4.83
N THR A 315 22.79 5.52 -5.63
CA THR A 315 23.01 4.14 -6.05
C THR A 315 24.09 4.05 -7.12
N SER A 316 23.93 4.84 -8.20
CA SER A 316 24.80 4.84 -9.38
C SER A 316 25.83 5.97 -9.39
N LEU A 317 25.51 7.09 -8.72
CA LEU A 317 26.18 8.39 -8.87
C LEU A 317 26.04 9.02 -10.25
N ASP A 318 25.25 8.42 -11.14
CA ASP A 318 24.97 8.96 -12.45
C ASP A 318 24.10 10.23 -12.37
N PRO A 319 24.19 11.15 -13.33
CA PRO A 319 23.30 12.29 -13.39
C PRO A 319 21.84 11.86 -13.54
N VAL A 320 20.97 12.34 -12.64
CA VAL A 320 19.52 12.22 -12.80
C VAL A 320 19.08 13.15 -13.94
N ARG A 321 18.65 12.56 -15.05
CA ARG A 321 18.29 13.29 -16.27
C ARG A 321 16.84 13.02 -16.68
N PRO A 322 16.12 14.00 -17.26
CA PRO A 322 14.73 13.81 -17.69
C PRO A 322 14.51 12.71 -18.74
N ASP A 323 15.52 12.36 -19.54
CA ASP A 323 15.41 11.34 -20.59
C ASP A 323 15.68 9.90 -20.12
N THR A 324 16.20 9.75 -18.89
CA THR A 324 16.43 8.46 -18.23
C THR A 324 15.60 8.30 -16.95
N HIS A 325 15.20 9.38 -16.29
CA HIS A 325 14.46 9.36 -15.03
C HIS A 325 13.11 10.05 -15.16
N LEU A 326 12.06 9.36 -14.72
CA LEU A 326 10.71 9.91 -14.62
C LEU A 326 10.26 9.88 -13.16
N ALA A 327 10.15 11.06 -12.54
CA ALA A 327 9.62 11.18 -11.20
C ALA A 327 8.13 10.84 -11.19
N LEU A 328 7.72 9.90 -10.35
CA LEU A 328 6.31 9.59 -10.09
C LEU A 328 5.81 10.37 -8.88
N ALA A 329 6.56 10.41 -7.78
CA ALA A 329 6.19 11.13 -6.56
C ALA A 329 7.42 11.67 -5.84
N LEU A 330 7.24 12.77 -5.11
CA LEU A 330 8.21 13.32 -4.18
C LEU A 330 7.57 13.29 -2.80
N VAL A 331 8.16 12.56 -1.86
CA VAL A 331 7.56 12.29 -0.54
C VAL A 331 8.58 12.52 0.58
N PRO A 332 8.12 12.81 1.81
CA PRO A 332 8.98 12.74 2.98
C PRO A 332 9.60 11.34 3.10
N PRO A 333 10.87 11.22 3.53
CA PRO A 333 11.50 9.95 3.80
C PRO A 333 10.92 9.20 5.01
N GLU A 334 9.97 9.79 5.74
CA GLU A 334 9.26 9.15 6.84
C GLU A 334 7.77 8.93 6.51
N GLY A 335 7.23 7.81 6.99
CA GLY A 335 5.81 7.48 6.88
C GLY A 335 5.41 6.71 5.60
N PRO A 336 4.10 6.57 5.37
CA PRO A 336 3.56 5.60 4.41
C PRO A 336 3.59 6.04 2.94
N ALA A 337 4.09 7.25 2.63
CA ALA A 337 4.22 7.78 1.26
C ALA A 337 2.97 7.58 0.37
N LEU A 338 1.80 7.98 0.89
CA LEU A 338 0.48 7.68 0.30
C LEU A 338 0.36 8.08 -1.17
N GLU A 339 0.83 9.29 -1.51
CA GLU A 339 0.79 9.81 -2.89
C GLU A 339 1.62 8.95 -3.85
N ALA A 340 2.77 8.45 -3.41
CA ALA A 340 3.57 7.54 -4.23
C ALA A 340 2.79 6.25 -4.52
N GLY A 341 2.13 5.69 -3.50
CA GLY A 341 1.28 4.51 -3.64
C GLY A 341 0.17 4.72 -4.65
N GLU A 342 -0.57 5.82 -4.55
CA GLU A 342 -1.68 6.11 -5.46
C GLU A 342 -1.22 6.26 -6.92
N ARG A 343 -0.11 6.96 -7.15
CA ARG A 343 0.43 7.16 -8.49
C ARG A 343 0.97 5.85 -9.09
N TRP A 344 1.62 5.02 -8.28
CA TRP A 344 2.02 3.67 -8.69
C TRP A 344 0.81 2.81 -9.06
N LEU A 345 -0.27 2.87 -8.27
CA LEU A 345 -1.49 2.13 -8.55
C LEU A 345 -2.17 2.58 -9.85
N SER A 346 -2.28 3.88 -10.11
CA SER A 346 -2.80 4.38 -11.39
C SER A 346 -1.96 3.90 -12.58
N LEU A 347 -0.64 3.87 -12.43
CA LEU A 347 0.26 3.38 -13.48
C LEU A 347 0.08 1.86 -13.70
N LEU A 348 -0.01 1.07 -12.63
CA LEU A 348 -0.22 -0.39 -12.71
C LEU A 348 -1.60 -0.77 -13.27
N ARG A 349 -2.61 0.08 -13.08
CA ARG A 349 -3.93 -0.05 -13.70
C ARG A 349 -3.96 0.26 -15.19
N GLY A 350 -2.89 0.87 -15.70
CA GLY A 350 -2.83 1.35 -17.07
C GLY A 350 -3.63 2.62 -17.29
N ASP A 351 -3.87 3.44 -16.25
CA ASP A 351 -4.47 4.78 -16.41
C ASP A 351 -3.50 5.71 -17.16
N PHE A 352 -2.21 5.47 -17.00
CA PHE A 352 -1.11 6.22 -17.62
C PHE A 352 -0.16 5.29 -18.37
N ARG A 353 0.52 5.85 -19.36
CA ARG A 353 1.57 5.21 -20.15
C ARG A 353 2.85 6.01 -20.06
N VAL A 354 3.99 5.33 -20.10
CA VAL A 354 5.32 5.96 -20.11
C VAL A 354 5.72 6.18 -21.56
N VAL A 355 6.04 7.41 -21.92
CA VAL A 355 6.41 7.79 -23.29
C VAL A 355 7.69 8.62 -23.30
N ARG A 356 8.36 8.66 -24.46
CA ARG A 356 9.32 9.71 -24.77
C ARG A 356 8.60 10.89 -25.39
N ALA A 357 8.51 12.00 -24.65
CA ALA A 357 7.92 13.22 -25.16
C ALA A 357 8.82 13.80 -26.26
N THR A 358 8.24 14.08 -27.42
CA THR A 358 8.91 14.96 -28.39
C THR A 358 8.84 16.39 -27.86
N ARG A 359 9.79 17.24 -28.28
CA ARG A 359 9.97 18.62 -27.76
C ARG A 359 8.78 19.57 -27.99
N THR A 360 7.63 19.05 -28.44
CA THR A 360 6.47 19.77 -28.98
C THR A 360 5.14 19.47 -28.27
N GLU A 361 5.13 18.71 -27.17
CA GLU A 361 3.91 18.50 -26.35
C GLU A 361 3.96 19.17 -24.98
#